data_AF-A0A956B3Z3-F1
#
_entry.id   AF-A0A956B3Z3-F1
#
_cell.length_a   1.000
_cell.length_b   1.000
_cell.length_c   1.000
_cell.angle_alpha   90.00
_cell.angle_beta   90.00
_cell.angle_gamma   90.00
#
_symmetry.space_group_name_H-M   'P 1'
#
loop_
_entity.id
_entity.type
_entity.pdbx_description
1 polymer ?
#
loop_
_entity_poly.entity_id
_entity_poly.type
_entity_poly.pdbx_seq_one_letter_code
_entity_poly.pdbx_strand_id
1 'polypeptide(L)'
;MGMALTFATAGILVAGQAFAQVEVDTGGTKVKVGADGKVHVDTGGTKVDTSGGDVDVKAGKTKVKTKGGATSVHTGKKGHVAVKVGLDGNSEDLNVRDTVKCIDNQELTLENIVVDGRGPALQAEGNCVLVLKNSVLKSKDKALIIKDNAEVTLINCTVQGKRAAVLTENATLKVQRSVVHGKTSVDDAAEIEKDDKSVFKR
;
A
#
# COMPACT_ATOMS: atom_id res chain seq x y z
N MET A 1 7.79 -9.59 -45.38
CA MET A 1 7.72 -8.14 -45.65
C MET A 1 8.66 -7.45 -44.68
N GLY A 2 9.90 -7.18 -45.12
CA GLY A 2 10.93 -6.55 -44.29
C GLY A 2 10.79 -5.04 -44.35
N MET A 3 10.61 -4.40 -43.20
CA MET A 3 10.56 -2.94 -43.08
C MET A 3 11.99 -2.43 -42.96
N ALA A 4 12.49 -1.77 -44.00
CA ALA A 4 13.80 -1.14 -44.00
C ALA A 4 13.75 0.12 -43.12
N LEU A 5 14.41 0.10 -41.96
CA LEU A 5 14.71 1.31 -41.19
C LEU A 5 15.82 2.07 -41.92
N THR A 6 15.49 3.21 -42.51
CA THR A 6 16.47 4.12 -43.09
C THR A 6 16.95 5.06 -41.99
N PHE A 7 18.16 4.84 -41.46
CA PHE A 7 18.81 5.81 -40.60
C PHE A 7 19.47 6.87 -41.49
N ALA A 8 19.04 8.12 -41.38
CA ALA A 8 19.77 9.24 -41.96
C ALA A 8 21.01 9.48 -41.12
N THR A 9 22.17 8.99 -41.58
CA THR A 9 23.47 9.26 -40.97
C THR A 9 23.83 10.73 -41.24
N ALA A 10 23.44 11.63 -40.35
CA ALA A 10 23.97 12.98 -40.32
C ALA A 10 25.43 12.89 -39.83
N GLY A 11 26.38 13.15 -40.74
CA GLY A 11 27.80 13.19 -40.42
C GLY A 11 28.08 14.21 -39.31
N ILE A 12 28.68 13.75 -38.21
CA ILE A 12 29.17 14.61 -37.14
C ILE A 12 30.56 15.09 -37.56
N LEU A 13 30.64 16.31 -38.10
CA LEU A 13 31.90 17.02 -38.26
C LEU A 13 32.23 17.71 -36.92
N VAL A 14 33.17 17.16 -36.15
CA VAL A 14 33.64 17.78 -34.90
C VAL A 14 34.77 18.76 -35.23
N ALA A 15 34.43 20.04 -35.31
CA ALA A 15 35.38 21.14 -35.19
C ALA A 15 34.77 22.22 -34.30
N GLY A 16 35.23 22.30 -33.04
CA GLY A 16 34.74 23.21 -32.00
C GLY A 16 33.53 22.66 -31.25
N GLN A 17 33.72 22.20 -30.01
CA GLN A 17 32.69 21.48 -29.22
C GLN A 17 31.51 22.37 -28.83
N ALA A 18 30.55 22.52 -29.74
CA ALA A 18 29.17 22.85 -29.41
C ALA A 18 28.40 21.52 -29.29
N PHE A 19 27.82 21.24 -28.12
CA PHE A 19 26.95 20.08 -27.95
C PHE A 19 25.73 20.24 -28.87
N ALA A 20 25.69 19.46 -29.96
CA ALA A 20 24.57 19.49 -30.88
C ALA A 20 23.30 18.99 -30.17
N GLN A 21 22.22 19.76 -30.28
CA GLN A 21 20.91 19.32 -29.84
C GLN A 21 20.49 18.12 -30.71
N VAL A 22 20.10 17.02 -30.08
CA VAL A 22 19.62 15.83 -30.79
C VAL A 22 18.10 15.84 -30.75
N GLU A 23 17.47 15.83 -31.93
CA GLU A 23 16.03 15.65 -32.08
C GLU A 23 15.74 14.35 -32.83
N VAL A 24 14.92 13.49 -32.23
CA VAL A 24 14.47 12.23 -32.83
C VAL A 24 12.94 12.26 -32.90
N ASP A 25 12.39 12.14 -34.11
CA ASP A 25 10.96 12.03 -34.36
C ASP A 25 10.65 10.62 -34.90
N THR A 26 9.92 9.85 -34.11
CA THR A 26 9.47 8.50 -34.49
C THR A 26 7.97 8.41 -34.35
N GLY A 27 7.25 8.67 -35.46
CA GLY A 27 5.85 8.29 -35.64
C GLY A 27 4.92 8.66 -34.49
N GLY A 28 5.09 9.86 -33.91
CA GLY A 28 4.25 10.36 -32.80
C GLY A 28 4.98 10.55 -31.47
N THR A 29 6.26 10.16 -31.38
CA THR A 29 7.12 10.48 -30.24
C THR A 29 8.25 11.42 -30.68
N LYS A 30 8.35 12.57 -30.02
CA LYS A 30 9.44 13.55 -30.20
C LYS A 30 10.34 13.53 -28.98
N VAL A 31 11.63 13.29 -29.19
CA VAL A 31 12.66 13.35 -28.15
C VAL A 31 13.61 14.49 -28.48
N LYS A 32 13.85 15.40 -27.53
CA LYS A 32 14.84 16.48 -27.64
C LYS A 32 15.82 16.40 -26.48
N VAL A 33 17.11 16.44 -26.79
CA VAL A 33 18.18 16.56 -25.79
C VAL A 33 18.77 17.97 -25.87
N GLY A 34 18.58 18.75 -24.80
CA GLY A 34 19.12 20.09 -24.66
C GLY A 34 20.63 20.08 -24.43
N ALA A 35 21.29 21.19 -24.76
CA ALA A 35 22.74 21.35 -24.54
C ALA A 35 23.15 21.31 -23.05
N ASP A 36 22.18 21.50 -22.15
CA ASP A 36 22.31 21.36 -20.70
C ASP A 36 22.06 19.92 -20.19
N GLY A 37 21.92 18.95 -21.11
CA GLY A 37 21.68 17.54 -20.79
C GLY A 37 20.23 17.20 -20.43
N LYS A 38 19.31 18.17 -20.49
CA LYS A 38 17.88 17.92 -20.24
C LYS A 38 17.27 17.13 -21.39
N VAL A 39 16.42 16.17 -21.06
CA VAL A 39 15.68 15.39 -22.05
C VAL A 39 14.20 15.73 -21.96
N HIS A 40 13.62 16.07 -23.12
CA HIS A 40 12.19 16.29 -23.30
C HIS A 40 11.63 15.20 -24.22
N VAL A 41 10.64 14.45 -23.75
CA VAL A 41 9.93 13.43 -24.53
C VAL A 41 8.46 13.81 -24.61
N ASP A 42 7.92 13.95 -25.82
CA ASP A 42 6.50 14.18 -26.08
C ASP A 42 5.93 13.03 -26.91
N THR A 43 4.94 12.32 -26.37
CA THR A 43 4.29 11.15 -26.99
C THR A 43 2.83 11.43 -27.36
N GLY A 44 2.49 12.69 -27.72
CA GLY A 44 1.15 13.08 -28.18
C GLY A 44 0.06 13.12 -27.08
N GLY A 45 0.32 12.56 -25.91
CA GLY A 45 -0.53 12.66 -24.73
C GLY A 45 0.23 12.66 -23.39
N THR A 46 1.52 12.31 -23.42
CA THR A 46 2.40 12.32 -22.25
C THR A 46 3.66 13.12 -22.55
N LYS A 47 4.01 14.03 -21.64
CA LYS A 47 5.27 14.79 -21.64
C LYS A 47 6.15 14.32 -20.49
N VAL A 48 7.41 14.03 -20.77
CA VAL A 48 8.42 13.68 -19.77
C VAL A 48 9.57 14.66 -19.89
N ASP A 49 9.87 15.34 -18.78
CA ASP A 49 10.96 16.29 -18.68
C ASP A 49 11.95 15.80 -17.61
N THR A 50 13.24 15.73 -17.95
CA THR A 50 14.30 15.43 -16.99
C THR A 50 15.17 16.65 -16.71
N SER A 51 15.52 16.87 -15.44
CA SER A 51 16.47 17.92 -15.05
C SER A 51 17.22 17.54 -13.78
N GLY A 52 18.54 17.39 -13.85
CA GLY A 52 19.38 17.20 -12.65
C GLY A 52 19.04 15.96 -11.81
N GLY A 53 18.57 14.87 -12.44
CA GLY A 53 18.12 13.65 -11.76
C GLY A 53 16.64 13.65 -11.37
N ASP A 54 15.95 14.79 -11.48
CA ASP A 54 14.51 14.91 -11.31
C ASP A 54 13.77 14.59 -12.61
N VAL A 55 12.55 14.07 -12.49
CA VAL A 55 11.66 13.69 -13.60
C VAL A 55 10.27 14.25 -13.35
N ASP A 56 9.73 15.01 -14.31
CA ASP A 56 8.34 15.46 -14.34
C ASP A 56 7.62 14.75 -15.50
N VAL A 57 6.62 13.93 -15.17
CA VAL A 57 5.77 13.24 -16.15
C VAL A 57 4.36 13.83 -16.08
N LYS A 58 3.87 14.35 -17.22
CA LYS A 58 2.52 14.87 -17.38
C LYS A 58 1.76 14.05 -18.39
N ALA A 59 0.72 13.34 -17.95
CA ALA A 59 -0.19 12.58 -18.81
C ALA A 59 -1.63 13.02 -18.56
N GLY A 60 -2.19 13.80 -19.47
CA GLY A 60 -3.51 14.42 -19.29
C GLY A 60 -3.59 15.27 -18.01
N LYS A 61 -4.44 14.87 -17.05
CA LYS A 61 -4.60 15.56 -15.74
C LYS A 61 -3.70 15.00 -14.63
N THR A 62 -2.92 13.96 -14.92
CA THR A 62 -2.02 13.33 -13.96
C THR A 62 -0.63 13.94 -14.08
N LYS A 63 -0.02 14.26 -12.94
CA LYS A 63 1.37 14.73 -12.85
C LYS A 63 2.13 13.86 -11.85
N VAL A 64 3.26 13.31 -12.29
CA VAL A 64 4.22 12.61 -11.43
C VAL A 64 5.49 13.45 -11.38
N LYS A 65 5.97 13.77 -10.18
CA LYS A 65 7.22 14.51 -10.01
C LYS A 65 8.14 13.74 -9.07
N THR A 66 9.35 13.49 -9.52
CA THR A 66 10.44 13.07 -8.64
C THR A 66 11.31 14.27 -8.30
N LYS A 67 11.66 14.43 -7.02
CA LYS A 67 12.63 15.43 -6.56
C LYS A 67 13.52 14.84 -5.49
N GLY A 68 14.82 14.70 -5.78
CA GLY A 68 15.80 14.19 -4.81
C GLY A 68 15.44 12.82 -4.21
N GLY A 69 14.91 11.90 -5.04
CA GLY A 69 14.47 10.56 -4.62
C GLY A 69 13.05 10.46 -4.09
N ALA A 70 12.40 11.57 -3.70
CA ALA A 70 10.99 11.57 -3.33
C ALA A 70 10.09 11.63 -4.57
N THR A 71 9.02 10.84 -4.61
CA THR A 71 8.04 10.85 -5.72
C THR A 71 6.70 11.37 -5.23
N SER A 72 6.10 12.32 -5.94
CA SER A 72 4.75 12.82 -5.71
C SER A 72 3.86 12.60 -6.92
N VAL A 73 2.64 12.11 -6.70
CA VAL A 73 1.65 11.83 -7.75
C VAL A 73 0.41 12.68 -7.49
N HIS A 74 0.03 13.50 -8.46
CA HIS A 74 -1.20 14.28 -8.43
C HIS A 74 -2.13 13.78 -9.52
N THR A 75 -3.30 13.28 -9.13
CA THR A 75 -4.35 12.85 -10.06
C THR A 75 -5.48 13.88 -10.13
N GLY A 76 -6.18 13.94 -11.27
CA GLY A 76 -7.41 14.74 -11.37
C GLY A 76 -8.56 14.15 -10.54
N LYS A 77 -9.71 14.85 -10.46
CA LYS A 77 -10.89 14.49 -9.64
C LYS A 77 -11.43 13.05 -9.78
N LYS A 78 -11.08 12.31 -10.84
CA LYS A 78 -11.49 10.91 -11.10
C LYS A 78 -10.31 9.91 -11.14
N GLY A 79 -9.08 10.37 -10.90
CA GLY A 79 -7.90 9.51 -10.97
C GLY A 79 -7.60 8.90 -9.61
N HIS A 80 -7.46 7.58 -9.57
CA HIS A 80 -7.06 6.84 -8.39
C HIS A 80 -5.56 6.54 -8.46
N VAL A 81 -4.85 6.71 -7.34
CA VAL A 81 -3.47 6.25 -7.19
C VAL A 81 -3.51 4.89 -6.50
N ALA A 82 -3.24 3.83 -7.25
CA ALA A 82 -3.01 2.52 -6.68
C ALA A 82 -1.53 2.44 -6.25
N VAL A 83 -1.28 2.60 -4.94
CA VAL A 83 0.07 2.39 -4.39
C VAL A 83 0.19 0.91 -4.06
N LYS A 84 0.98 0.18 -4.86
CA LYS A 84 1.47 -1.12 -4.44
C LYS A 84 2.68 -0.85 -3.53
N VAL A 85 2.46 -0.92 -2.22
CA VAL A 85 3.57 -0.83 -1.26
C VAL A 85 4.38 -2.11 -1.41
N GLY A 86 5.54 -2.00 -2.07
CA GLY A 86 6.55 -3.05 -2.00
C GLY A 86 7.18 -2.96 -0.61
N LEU A 87 6.79 -3.85 0.29
CA LEU A 87 7.55 -4.08 1.52
C LEU A 87 8.78 -4.89 1.11
N ASP A 88 9.92 -4.25 1.16
CA ASP A 88 11.24 -4.67 0.69
C ASP A 88 11.99 -5.60 1.67
N GLY A 89 11.26 -6.24 2.58
CA GLY A 89 11.78 -7.29 3.45
C GLY A 89 10.98 -8.58 3.25
N ASN A 90 11.64 -9.63 2.75
CA ASN A 90 11.21 -11.03 2.79
C ASN A 90 9.69 -11.24 2.80
N SER A 91 9.08 -11.10 1.62
CA SER A 91 7.75 -11.59 1.32
C SER A 91 7.75 -13.13 1.35
N GLU A 92 7.91 -13.72 2.54
CA GLU A 92 7.32 -15.04 2.79
C GLU A 92 5.81 -14.81 2.81
N ASP A 93 5.19 -15.13 1.67
CA ASP A 93 3.75 -15.27 1.43
C ASP A 93 2.85 -14.67 2.51
N LEU A 94 2.30 -13.46 2.25
CA LEU A 94 1.16 -12.96 3.01
C LEU A 94 0.09 -14.06 3.03
N ASN A 95 -0.03 -14.75 4.17
CA ASN A 95 -0.90 -15.90 4.29
C ASN A 95 -2.34 -15.37 4.38
N VAL A 96 -2.99 -15.29 3.23
CA VAL A 96 -4.37 -14.86 3.13
C VAL A 96 -5.26 -15.96 3.66
N ARG A 97 -5.97 -15.69 4.75
CA ARG A 97 -6.92 -16.63 5.36
C ARG A 97 -8.34 -16.10 5.28
N ASP A 98 -9.30 -17.01 5.19
CA ASP A 98 -10.71 -16.68 5.28
C ASP A 98 -11.10 -16.32 6.72
N THR A 99 -10.66 -17.10 7.71
CA THR A 99 -10.98 -16.86 9.14
C THR A 99 -9.91 -17.47 10.04
N VAL A 100 -9.60 -16.79 11.14
CA VAL A 100 -8.80 -17.32 12.25
C VAL A 100 -9.74 -17.70 13.38
N LYS A 101 -9.62 -18.94 13.87
CA LYS A 101 -10.34 -19.42 15.06
C LYS A 101 -9.34 -19.87 16.11
N CYS A 102 -9.56 -19.45 17.35
CA CYS A 102 -8.84 -19.93 18.51
C CYS A 102 -9.87 -20.28 19.58
N ILE A 103 -9.89 -21.54 20.01
CA ILE A 103 -10.99 -22.12 20.80
C ILE A 103 -10.40 -22.90 21.98
N ASP A 104 -11.17 -23.02 23.04
CA ASP A 104 -10.82 -23.77 24.25
C ASP A 104 -9.56 -23.20 24.92
N ASN A 105 -8.54 -24.03 25.17
CA ASN A 105 -7.32 -23.63 25.89
C ASN A 105 -6.12 -23.50 24.94
N GLN A 106 -6.36 -23.02 23.72
CA GLN A 106 -5.30 -22.84 22.72
C GLN A 106 -4.47 -21.59 22.99
N GLU A 107 -3.17 -21.70 22.79
CA GLU A 107 -2.26 -20.57 22.70
C GLU A 107 -1.77 -20.45 21.25
N LEU A 108 -2.00 -19.30 20.62
CA LEU A 108 -1.64 -19.08 19.23
C LEU A 108 -0.96 -17.73 19.05
N THR A 109 0.13 -17.73 18.29
CA THR A 109 0.79 -16.49 17.83
C THR A 109 0.80 -16.49 16.31
N LEU A 110 0.22 -15.45 15.71
CA LEU A 110 0.20 -15.25 14.27
C LEU A 110 0.87 -13.92 13.93
N GLU A 111 1.65 -13.91 12.85
CA GLU A 111 2.36 -12.73 12.41
C GLU A 111 2.32 -12.60 10.88
N ASN A 112 2.30 -11.36 10.38
CA ASN A 112 2.34 -11.05 8.95
C ASN A 112 1.21 -11.69 8.13
N ILE A 113 0.01 -11.80 8.71
CA ILE A 113 -1.15 -12.37 8.02
C ILE A 113 -2.15 -11.31 7.58
N VAL A 114 -2.88 -11.63 6.51
CA VAL A 114 -4.06 -10.88 6.09
C VAL A 114 -5.25 -11.81 6.17
N VAL A 115 -6.28 -11.40 6.90
CA VAL A 115 -7.52 -12.16 7.01
C VAL A 115 -8.64 -11.32 6.41
N ASP A 116 -9.27 -11.85 5.37
CA ASP A 116 -10.41 -11.20 4.71
C ASP A 116 -11.64 -12.09 4.85
N GLY A 117 -12.30 -11.93 6.00
CA GLY A 117 -13.43 -12.74 6.40
C GLY A 117 -14.71 -12.35 5.69
N ARG A 118 -15.34 -13.33 5.02
CA ARG A 118 -16.75 -13.25 4.63
C ARG A 118 -17.66 -13.14 5.86
N GLY A 119 -17.26 -13.78 6.96
CA GLY A 119 -17.83 -13.65 8.30
C GLY A 119 -16.87 -12.92 9.26
N PRO A 120 -16.80 -13.32 10.54
CA PRO A 120 -15.73 -12.89 11.44
C PRO A 120 -14.36 -13.14 10.81
N ALA A 121 -13.48 -12.14 10.81
CA ALA A 121 -12.10 -12.37 10.41
C ALA A 121 -11.37 -13.18 11.49
N LEU A 122 -11.64 -12.86 12.76
CA LEU A 122 -11.08 -13.55 13.92
C LEU A 122 -12.19 -13.88 14.92
N GLN A 123 -12.20 -15.12 15.40
CA GLN A 123 -13.03 -15.57 16.51
C GLN A 123 -12.16 -16.24 17.57
N ALA A 124 -12.20 -15.70 18.80
CA ALA A 124 -11.55 -16.27 19.97
C ALA A 124 -12.62 -16.61 21.04
N GLU A 125 -12.55 -17.81 21.60
CA GLU A 125 -13.57 -18.38 22.51
C GLU A 125 -12.91 -19.32 23.54
N GLY A 126 -13.57 -19.59 24.66
CA GLY A 126 -13.02 -20.38 25.77
C GLY A 126 -11.98 -19.63 26.62
N ASN A 127 -10.85 -20.25 26.91
CA ASN A 127 -9.69 -19.67 27.61
C ASN A 127 -8.51 -19.47 26.66
N CYS A 128 -8.79 -19.23 25.37
CA CYS A 128 -7.76 -19.08 24.36
C CYS A 128 -6.90 -17.84 24.62
N VAL A 129 -5.61 -17.92 24.36
CA VAL A 129 -4.69 -16.78 24.31
C VAL A 129 -4.14 -16.61 22.90
N LEU A 130 -4.47 -15.49 22.25
CA LEU A 130 -4.09 -15.21 20.87
C LEU A 130 -3.30 -13.91 20.74
N VAL A 131 -2.10 -13.99 20.17
CA VAL A 131 -1.27 -12.82 19.86
C VAL A 131 -1.17 -12.64 18.35
N LEU A 132 -1.64 -11.50 17.83
CA LEU A 132 -1.47 -11.10 16.44
C LEU A 132 -0.47 -9.96 16.31
N LYS A 133 0.48 -10.11 15.39
CA LYS A 133 1.51 -9.11 15.10
C LYS A 133 1.50 -8.73 13.63
N ASN A 134 1.70 -7.44 13.33
CA ASN A 134 1.93 -6.96 11.95
C ASN A 134 0.87 -7.44 10.94
N SER A 135 -0.38 -7.53 11.39
CA SER A 135 -1.44 -8.25 10.65
C SER A 135 -2.62 -7.33 10.30
N VAL A 136 -3.38 -7.75 9.29
CA VAL A 136 -4.55 -7.01 8.82
C VAL A 136 -5.78 -7.91 8.89
N LEU A 137 -6.78 -7.50 9.67
CA LEU A 137 -8.07 -8.18 9.79
C LEU A 137 -9.15 -7.34 9.12
N LYS A 138 -9.85 -7.92 8.16
CA LYS A 138 -10.94 -7.28 7.42
C LYS A 138 -12.17 -8.16 7.44
N SER A 139 -13.32 -7.54 7.69
CA SER A 139 -14.62 -8.16 7.49
C SER A 139 -15.64 -7.10 7.06
N LYS A 140 -16.68 -7.53 6.35
CA LYS A 140 -17.80 -6.64 5.97
C LYS A 140 -18.70 -6.28 7.14
N ASP A 141 -18.80 -7.15 8.15
CA ASP A 141 -19.66 -6.92 9.32
C ASP A 141 -18.84 -6.89 10.62
N LYS A 142 -18.57 -8.06 11.22
CA LYS A 142 -17.80 -8.18 12.47
C LYS A 142 -16.37 -8.59 12.14
N ALA A 143 -15.37 -7.77 12.43
CA ALA A 143 -13.99 -8.17 12.15
C ALA A 143 -13.44 -9.10 13.25
N LEU A 144 -13.63 -8.72 14.52
CA LEU A 144 -13.15 -9.45 15.68
C LEU A 144 -14.31 -9.82 16.61
N ILE A 145 -14.37 -11.09 16.99
CA ILE A 145 -15.28 -11.60 18.03
C ILE A 145 -14.43 -12.29 19.10
N ILE A 146 -14.57 -11.85 20.35
CA ILE A 146 -13.90 -12.43 21.51
C ILE A 146 -14.95 -12.70 22.56
N LYS A 147 -14.99 -13.92 23.09
CA LYS A 147 -15.99 -14.34 24.06
C LYS A 147 -15.36 -15.16 25.18
N ASP A 148 -16.18 -15.46 26.18
CA ASP A 148 -15.83 -16.25 27.37
C ASP A 148 -14.65 -15.61 28.11
N ASN A 149 -13.59 -16.36 28.44
CA ASN A 149 -12.38 -15.84 29.10
C ASN A 149 -11.21 -15.72 28.10
N ALA A 150 -11.49 -15.56 26.80
CA ALA A 150 -10.44 -15.51 25.80
C ALA A 150 -9.69 -14.16 25.85
N GLU A 151 -8.37 -14.22 25.68
CA GLU A 151 -7.49 -13.07 25.63
C GLU A 151 -6.90 -12.91 24.22
N VAL A 152 -7.07 -11.72 23.63
CA VAL A 152 -6.48 -11.37 22.33
C VAL A 152 -5.59 -10.16 22.46
N THR A 153 -4.34 -10.26 22.00
CA THR A 153 -3.40 -9.15 21.92
C THR A 153 -3.11 -8.79 20.46
N LEU A 154 -3.32 -7.53 20.10
CA LEU A 154 -3.05 -6.96 18.78
C LEU A 154 -1.84 -6.02 18.85
N ILE A 155 -0.79 -6.30 18.09
CA ILE A 155 0.45 -5.51 18.05
C ILE A 155 0.71 -5.07 16.62
N ASN A 156 0.75 -3.75 16.39
CA ASN A 156 0.94 -3.17 15.05
C ASN A 156 -0.03 -3.76 14.00
N CYS A 157 -1.29 -3.91 14.37
CA CYS A 157 -2.33 -4.49 13.53
C CYS A 157 -3.30 -3.44 13.00
N THR A 158 -3.96 -3.75 11.90
CA THR A 158 -5.13 -3.00 11.40
C THR A 158 -6.36 -3.89 11.41
N VAL A 159 -7.40 -3.47 12.12
CA VAL A 159 -8.69 -4.16 12.18
C VAL A 159 -9.76 -3.30 11.51
N GLN A 160 -10.52 -3.87 10.58
CA GLN A 160 -11.54 -3.14 9.83
C GLN A 160 -12.82 -3.95 9.69
N GLY A 161 -13.93 -3.39 10.18
CA GLY A 161 -15.28 -3.91 9.96
C GLY A 161 -16.35 -2.90 10.33
N LYS A 162 -17.62 -3.19 10.01
CA LYS A 162 -18.74 -2.34 10.48
C LYS A 162 -18.80 -2.34 12.01
N ARG A 163 -18.60 -3.51 12.61
CA ARG A 163 -18.29 -3.75 14.01
C ARG A 163 -16.86 -4.26 14.07
N ALA A 164 -15.92 -3.39 14.36
CA ALA A 164 -14.51 -3.74 14.38
C ALA A 164 -14.22 -4.81 15.42
N ALA A 165 -14.80 -4.68 16.62
CA ALA A 165 -14.65 -5.64 17.69
C ALA A 165 -15.96 -5.83 18.46
N VAL A 166 -16.25 -7.07 18.81
CA VAL A 166 -17.36 -7.47 19.68
C VAL A 166 -16.78 -8.36 20.77
N LEU A 167 -16.82 -7.88 22.00
CA LEU A 167 -16.37 -8.58 23.19
C LEU A 167 -17.59 -8.88 24.07
N THR A 168 -17.71 -10.13 24.53
CA THR A 168 -18.77 -10.56 25.44
C THR A 168 -18.17 -11.35 26.59
N GLU A 169 -18.90 -11.46 27.71
CA GLU A 169 -18.46 -12.19 28.91
C GLU A 169 -17.14 -11.64 29.49
N ASN A 170 -16.21 -12.48 29.96
CA ASN A 170 -14.94 -12.04 30.58
C ASN A 170 -13.80 -11.88 29.55
N ALA A 171 -14.14 -11.51 28.31
CA ALA A 171 -13.19 -11.43 27.21
C ALA A 171 -12.25 -10.22 27.36
N THR A 172 -10.98 -10.40 27.00
CA THR A 172 -9.97 -9.33 27.07
C THR A 172 -9.37 -9.05 25.70
N LEU A 173 -9.35 -7.78 25.30
CA LEU A 173 -8.66 -7.31 24.10
C LEU A 173 -7.58 -6.28 24.46
N LYS A 174 -6.32 -6.65 24.22
CA LYS A 174 -5.16 -5.76 24.36
C LYS A 174 -4.78 -5.20 23.00
N VAL A 175 -4.71 -3.88 22.86
CA VAL A 175 -4.43 -3.18 21.60
C VAL A 175 -3.20 -2.30 21.74
N GLN A 176 -2.15 -2.63 20.99
CA GLN A 176 -0.86 -1.94 21.04
C GLN A 176 -0.45 -1.45 19.66
N ARG A 177 -0.18 -0.14 19.53
CA ARG A 177 0.19 0.52 18.26
C ARG A 177 -0.66 0.11 17.07
N SER A 178 -1.94 -0.14 17.30
CA SER A 178 -2.83 -0.72 16.29
C SER A 178 -3.96 0.25 15.95
N VAL A 179 -4.57 0.04 14.78
CA VAL A 179 -5.68 0.86 14.31
C VAL A 179 -6.94 0.01 14.18
N VAL A 180 -8.00 0.42 14.85
CA VAL A 180 -9.30 -0.27 14.87
C VAL A 180 -10.35 0.62 14.19
N HIS A 181 -10.85 0.18 13.04
CA HIS A 181 -11.82 0.89 12.20
C HIS A 181 -13.19 0.22 12.26
N GLY A 182 -14.15 0.92 12.87
CA GLY A 182 -15.54 0.51 13.04
C GLY A 182 -16.04 0.62 14.47
N LYS A 183 -17.29 0.22 14.69
CA LYS A 183 -17.88 0.23 16.04
C LYS A 183 -17.31 -0.88 16.91
N THR A 184 -17.09 -0.57 18.18
CA THR A 184 -16.73 -1.56 19.20
C THR A 184 -17.91 -1.79 20.14
N SER A 185 -18.18 -3.04 20.48
CA SER A 185 -19.21 -3.47 21.40
C SER A 185 -18.53 -4.27 22.50
N VAL A 186 -18.75 -3.90 23.76
CA VAL A 186 -18.12 -4.51 24.93
C VAL A 186 -19.22 -4.72 25.95
N ASP A 187 -19.40 -5.96 26.41
CA ASP A 187 -20.29 -6.27 27.52
C ASP A 187 -19.64 -5.87 28.87
N ASP A 188 -20.44 -5.80 29.93
CA ASP A 188 -20.01 -5.24 31.23
C ASP A 188 -18.85 -5.99 31.90
N ALA A 189 -18.67 -7.27 31.59
CA ALA A 189 -17.59 -8.10 32.14
C ALA A 189 -16.33 -8.14 31.24
N ALA A 190 -16.39 -7.59 30.03
CA ALA A 190 -15.31 -7.63 29.07
C ALA A 190 -14.44 -6.37 29.15
N GLU A 191 -13.16 -6.51 28.80
CA GLU A 191 -12.18 -5.43 28.92
C GLU A 191 -11.45 -5.14 27.62
N ILE A 192 -11.20 -3.84 27.37
CA ILE A 192 -10.30 -3.39 26.31
C ILE A 192 -9.18 -2.56 26.95
N GLU A 193 -7.97 -3.09 26.87
CA GLU A 193 -6.76 -2.36 27.21
C GLU A 193 -6.15 -1.77 25.93
N LYS A 194 -5.80 -0.49 25.93
CA LYS A 194 -5.17 0.16 24.78
C LYS A 194 -3.98 1.02 25.20
N ASP A 195 -2.92 1.00 24.42
CA ASP A 195 -1.80 1.93 24.59
C ASP A 195 -2.11 3.34 24.05
N ASP A 196 -1.21 4.27 24.33
CA ASP A 196 -1.25 5.67 23.89
C ASP A 196 -1.16 5.83 22.36
N LYS A 197 -0.60 4.82 21.68
CA LYS A 197 -0.36 4.80 20.24
C LYS A 197 -1.48 4.12 19.44
N SER A 198 -2.44 3.49 20.11
CA SER A 198 -3.55 2.80 19.48
C SER A 198 -4.70 3.75 19.17
N VAL A 199 -5.28 3.59 17.98
CA VAL A 199 -6.29 4.50 17.46
C VAL A 199 -7.57 3.75 17.15
N PHE A 200 -8.67 4.19 17.75
CA PHE A 200 -10.01 3.68 17.47
C PHE A 200 -10.79 4.72 16.67
N LYS A 201 -11.20 4.36 15.46
CA LYS A 201 -11.97 5.21 14.54
C LYS A 201 -13.32 4.56 14.30
N ARG A 202 -14.40 5.33 14.46
CA ARG A 202 -15.78 4.86 14.22
C ARG A 202 -16.17 4.92 12.76
#